data_AF-A0A3B9SK67-F1
#
_entry.id   AF-A0A3B9SK67-F1
#
_cell.length_a   1.000
_cell.length_b   1.000
_cell.length_c   1.000
_cell.angle_alpha   90.00
_cell.angle_beta   90.00
_cell.angle_gamma   90.00
#
_symmetry.space_group_name_H-M   'P 1'
#
loop_
_entity.id
_entity.type
_entity.pdbx_description
1 polymer ?
#
loop_
_entity_poly.entity_id
_entity_poly.type
_entity_poly.pdbx_seq_one_letter_code
_entity_poly.pdbx_strand_id
1 'polypeptide(L)' 'SLQAVDALREAGAHVLGMGAIFTYGFQQSIDAFAEKECPLFTLSDYDHLLGVAEARNTLH' A
#
# COMPACT_ATOMS: atom_id res chain seq x y z
N SER A 1 2.42 7.51 -2.27
CA SER A 1 1.52 8.03 -1.23
C SER A 1 0.30 8.63 -1.89
N LEU A 2 -0.80 8.83 -1.15
CA LEU A 2 -2.02 9.41 -1.70
C LEU A 2 -1.81 10.83 -2.27
N GLN A 3 -0.92 11.61 -1.67
CA GLN A 3 -0.52 12.93 -2.17
C GLN A 3 0.05 12.88 -3.60
N ALA A 4 0.75 11.80 -3.97
CA ALA A 4 1.26 11.65 -5.33
C ALA A 4 0.13 11.36 -6.33
N VAL A 5 -0.89 10.61 -5.90
CA VAL A 5 -2.11 10.37 -6.69
C VAL A 5 -2.85 11.69 -6.91
N ASP A 6 -3.00 12.50 -5.87
CA ASP A 6 -3.66 13.80 -5.94
C ASP A 6 -2.92 14.75 -6.88
N ALA A 7 -1.60 14.88 -6.74
CA ALA A 7 -0.78 15.74 -7.59
C ALA A 7 -0.85 15.34 -9.08
N LEU A 8 -0.89 14.04 -9.38
CA LEU A 8 -1.05 13.54 -10.74
C LEU A 8 -2.46 13.86 -11.30
N ARG A 9 -3.51 13.69 -10.48
CA ARG A 9 -4.88 14.03 -10.88
C ARG A 9 -5.07 15.53 -11.10
N GLU A 10 -4.50 16.37 -10.25
CA GLU A 10 -4.48 17.83 -10.41
C GLU A 10 -3.74 18.27 -11.68
N ALA A 11 -2.70 17.54 -12.08
CA ALA A 11 -2.00 17.73 -13.34
C ALA A 11 -2.77 17.20 -14.57
N GLY A 12 -4.00 16.69 -14.39
CA GLY A 12 -4.86 16.17 -15.46
C GLY A 12 -4.58 14.72 -15.85
N ALA A 13 -3.75 13.99 -15.10
CA ALA A 13 -3.50 12.58 -15.36
C ALA A 13 -4.63 11.69 -14.83
N HIS A 14 -5.01 10.68 -15.61
CA HIS A 14 -5.95 9.67 -15.18
C HIS A 14 -5.23 8.55 -14.42
N VAL A 15 -5.25 8.63 -13.08
CA VAL A 15 -4.58 7.66 -12.21
C VAL A 15 -5.45 6.41 -12.05
N LEU A 16 -4.99 5.28 -12.59
CA LEU A 16 -5.68 3.98 -12.56
C LEU A 16 -5.52 3.22 -11.24
N GLY A 17 -4.52 3.58 -10.42
CA GLY A 17 -4.22 2.93 -9.16
C GLY A 17 -2.79 3.21 -8.69
N MET A 18 -2.45 2.70 -7.50
CA MET A 18 -1.12 2.79 -6.90
C MET A 18 -0.55 1.40 -6.66
N GLY A 19 0.71 1.19 -7.05
CA GLY A 19 1.48 -0.01 -6.73
C GLY A 19 2.54 0.29 -5.67
N ALA A 20 2.77 -0.65 -4.75
CA ALA A 20 3.83 -0.59 -3.76
C ALA A 20 4.53 -1.95 -3.61
N ILE A 21 5.82 -1.93 -3.28
CA ILE A 21 6.59 -3.18 -3.06
C ILE A 21 6.23 -3.78 -1.69
N PHE A 22 6.05 -2.93 -0.69
CA PHE A 22 5.79 -3.34 0.69
C PHE A 22 4.82 -2.37 1.36
N THR A 23 3.98 -2.88 2.26
CA THR A 23 3.12 -2.06 3.11
C THR A 23 3.11 -2.57 4.54
N TYR A 24 2.95 -1.66 5.50
CA TYR A 24 2.66 -2.02 6.88
C TYR A 24 1.17 -2.37 7.10
N GLY A 25 0.33 -2.26 6.08
CA GLY A 25 -1.07 -2.70 6.15
C GLY A 25 -1.97 -1.82 7.01
N PHE A 26 -1.59 -0.57 7.32
CA PHE A 26 -2.42 0.31 8.13
C PHE A 26 -3.80 0.55 7.50
N GLN A 27 -4.86 0.20 8.24
CA GLN A 27 -6.25 0.33 7.78
C GLN A 27 -6.58 1.74 7.29
N GLN A 28 -6.08 2.78 7.98
CA GLN A 28 -6.24 4.17 7.58
C GLN A 28 -5.76 4.45 6.14
N SER A 29 -4.67 3.80 5.71
CA SER A 29 -4.19 3.95 4.34
C SER A 29 -5.15 3.28 3.36
N ILE A 30 -5.59 2.05 3.66
CA ILE A 30 -6.54 1.29 2.83
C ILE A 30 -7.83 2.09 2.63
N ASP A 31 -8.39 2.61 3.73
CA ASP A 31 -9.63 3.40 3.71
C ASP A 31 -9.47 4.66 2.87
N ALA A 32 -8.34 5.37 3.00
CA ALA A 32 -8.07 6.59 2.23
C ALA A 32 -7.89 6.31 0.73
N PHE A 33 -7.31 5.17 0.34
CA PHE A 33 -7.20 4.75 -1.06
C PHE A 33 -8.58 4.36 -1.63
N ALA A 34 -9.41 3.69 -0.83
CA ALA A 34 -10.78 3.32 -1.22
C ALA A 34 -11.68 4.56 -1.38
N GLU A 35 -11.62 5.52 -0.45
CA GLU A 35 -12.38 6.78 -0.51
C GLU A 35 -12.02 7.61 -1.76
N LYS A 36 -10.74 7.58 -2.17
CA LYS A 36 -10.28 8.27 -3.38
C LYS A 36 -10.43 7.46 -4.67
N GLU A 37 -11.15 6.34 -4.63
CA GLU A 37 -11.35 5.44 -5.77
C GLU A 37 -10.02 5.10 -6.46
N CYS A 38 -8.98 4.84 -5.67
CA CYS A 38 -7.63 4.56 -6.15
C CYS A 38 -7.21 3.17 -5.67
N PRO A 39 -7.30 2.14 -6.51
CA PRO A 39 -6.90 0.79 -6.14
C PRO A 39 -5.43 0.74 -5.70
N LEU A 40 -5.17 0.14 -4.53
CA LEU A 40 -3.82 -0.08 -4.02
C LEU A 40 -3.43 -1.55 -4.17
N PHE A 41 -2.31 -1.80 -4.86
CA PHE A 41 -1.71 -3.13 -5.00
C PHE A 41 -0.35 -3.18 -4.33
N THR A 42 -0.11 -4.17 -3.49
CA THR A 42 1.16 -4.36 -2.78
C THR A 42 1.73 -5.75 -3.04
N LEU A 43 3.04 -5.84 -3.29
CA LEU A 43 3.71 -7.13 -3.51
C LEU A 43 3.91 -7.92 -2.21
N SER A 44 3.99 -7.24 -1.06
CA SER A 44 4.11 -7.86 0.25
C SER A 44 3.57 -6.93 1.33
N ASP A 45 3.18 -7.49 2.46
CA ASP A 45 2.78 -6.77 3.66
C ASP A 45 3.55 -7.24 4.90
N TYR A 46 3.35 -6.54 6.01
CA TYR A 46 4.00 -6.81 7.28
C TYR A 46 3.57 -8.14 7.90
N ASP A 47 2.31 -8.56 7.72
CA ASP A 47 1.82 -9.84 8.22
C ASP A 47 2.54 -11.01 7.54
N HIS A 48 2.76 -10.92 6.23
CA HIS A 48 3.58 -11.88 5.49
C HIS A 48 5.05 -11.86 5.95
N LEU A 49 5.60 -10.68 6.26
CA LEU A 49 6.97 -10.57 6.77
C LEU A 49 7.12 -11.25 8.14
N LEU A 50 6.14 -11.05 9.04
CA LEU A 50 6.07 -11.72 10.34
C LEU A 50 5.97 -13.23 10.19
N GLY A 51 5.05 -13.72 9.36
CA GLY A 51 4.91 -15.16 9.12
C GLY A 51 6.21 -15.80 8.57
N VAL A 52 6.92 -15.08 7.70
CA VAL A 52 8.23 -15.53 7.21
C VAL A 52 9.30 -15.48 8.31
N ALA A 53 9.31 -14.45 9.15
CA ALA A 53 10.28 -14.30 10.23
C ALA A 53 10.09 -15.34 11.34
N GLU A 54 8.84 -15.71 11.66
CA GLU A 54 8.51 -16.81 12.57
C GLU A 54 8.96 -18.15 11.98
N ALA A 55 8.60 -18.42 10.71
CA ALA A 55 8.98 -19.65 10.03
C ALA A 55 10.51 -19.81 9.90
N ARG A 56 11.26 -18.70 9.81
CA ARG A 56 12.72 -18.69 9.72
C ARG A 56 13.43 -18.59 11.07
N ASN A 57 12.69 -18.58 12.19
CA ASN A 57 13.25 -18.47 13.54
C ASN A 57 14.14 -17.22 13.74
N THR A 58 13.82 -16.13 13.03
CA THR A 58 14.56 -14.85 13.13
C THR A 58 13.90 -13.84 14.07
N LEU A 59 12.73 -14.18 14.62
CA LEU A 59 12.12 -13.49 15.76
C LEU A 59 12.63 -14.17 17.04
N HIS A 60 13.34 -13.40 17.88
CA HIS A 60 13.88 -13.82 19.18
C HIS A 60 12.97 -13.36 20.32
#